data_AF-A0A920IEX9-F1
#
_entry.id   AF-A0A920IEX9-F1
#
_cell.length_a   1.000
_cell.length_b   1.000
_cell.length_c   1.000
_cell.angle_alpha   90.00
_cell.angle_beta   90.00
_cell.angle_gamma   90.00
#
_symmetry.space_group_name_H-M   'P 1'
#
loop_
_entity.id
_entity.type
_entity.pdbx_description
1 polymer ?
#
loop_
_entity_poly.entity_id
_entity_poly.type
_entity_poly.pdbx_seq_one_letter_code
_entity_poly.pdbx_strand_id
1 'polypeptide(L)' 'MSKKYQNVFVTGGIGPTHDDITAKSVASAFKKKLVLNKIAKNLLENYYNNSNIKLNSK' A
#
# COMPACT_ATOMS: atom_id res chain seq x y z
N MET A 1 15.33 1.64 14.01
CA MET A 1 14.20 0.84 14.55
C MET A 1 13.89 1.30 15.96
N SER A 2 12.63 1.18 16.38
CA SER A 2 12.21 1.57 17.73
C SER A 2 13.05 0.87 18.79
N LYS A 3 13.53 1.62 19.80
CA LYS A 3 14.22 1.03 20.96
C LYS A 3 13.23 0.50 22.02
N LYS A 4 11.94 0.82 21.89
CA LYS A 4 10.90 0.52 22.90
C LYS A 4 10.00 -0.67 22.54
N TYR A 5 9.79 -0.93 21.25
CA TYR A 5 8.83 -1.93 20.79
C TYR A 5 9.47 -2.83 19.75
N GLN A 6 9.21 -4.13 19.86
CA GLN A 6 9.66 -5.12 18.88
C GLN A 6 8.72 -5.18 17.67
N ASN A 7 7.40 -5.08 17.90
CA ASN A 7 6.37 -5.13 16.88
C ASN A 7 5.55 -3.84 16.90
N VAL A 8 5.14 -3.37 15.72
CA VAL A 8 4.29 -2.20 15.56
C VAL A 8 3.21 -2.53 14.55
N PHE A 9 1.95 -2.34 14.93
CA PHE A 9 0.80 -2.49 14.06
C PHE A 9 0.27 -1.09 13.71
N VAL A 10 0.05 -0.83 12.43
CA VAL A 10 -0.52 0.42 11.94
C VAL A 10 -1.83 0.13 11.21
N THR A 11 -2.76 1.07 11.27
CA THR A 11 -4.06 0.99 10.61
C THR A 11 -4.33 2.30 9.86
N GLY A 12 -5.18 2.25 8.83
CA GLY A 12 -5.54 3.43 8.02
C GLY A 12 -4.45 3.90 7.05
N GLY A 13 -4.84 4.75 6.09
CA GLY A 13 -3.92 5.37 5.13
C GLY A 13 -3.36 4.42 4.07
N ILE A 14 -4.08 3.34 3.74
CA ILE A 14 -3.69 2.30 2.76
C ILE A 14 -4.63 2.19 1.55
N GLY A 15 -5.62 3.08 1.43
CA GLY A 15 -6.53 3.13 0.30
C GLY A 15 -5.91 3.75 -0.97
N PRO A 16 -6.76 4.02 -1.99
CA PRO A 16 -6.31 4.50 -3.29
C PRO A 16 -6.16 6.04 -3.37
N THR A 17 -6.47 6.80 -2.33
CA THR A 17 -6.52 8.27 -2.39
C THR A 17 -5.13 8.90 -2.21
N HIS A 18 -5.03 10.22 -2.39
CA HIS A 18 -3.76 10.93 -2.26
C HIS A 18 -3.29 11.09 -0.81
N ASP A 19 -4.23 11.10 0.14
CA ASP A 19 -4.00 11.16 1.58
C ASP A 19 -3.60 9.80 2.18
N ASP A 20 -3.79 8.70 1.46
CA ASP A 20 -3.31 7.36 1.82
C ASP A 20 -1.79 7.22 1.66
N ILE A 21 -1.04 7.71 2.65
CA ILE A 21 0.43 7.79 2.61
C ILE A 21 1.15 6.72 3.45
N THR A 22 0.44 5.82 4.15
CA THR A 22 1.03 4.91 5.15
C THR A 22 2.15 4.05 4.57
N ALA A 23 1.94 3.42 3.39
CA ALA A 23 2.96 2.59 2.76
C ALA A 23 4.24 3.39 2.40
N LYS A 24 4.08 4.64 1.97
CA LYS A 24 5.20 5.54 1.64
C LYS A 24 5.95 5.96 2.90
N SER A 25 5.23 6.30 3.96
CA SER A 25 5.80 6.68 5.26
C SER A 25 6.61 5.53 5.87
N VAL A 26 6.08 4.29 5.81
CA VAL A 26 6.80 3.09 6.26
C VAL A 26 8.06 2.88 5.41
N ALA A 27 7.96 2.90 4.08
CA ALA A 27 9.14 2.74 3.22
C ALA A 27 10.23 3.78 3.54
N SER A 28 9.85 5.03 3.78
CA SER A 28 10.76 6.11 4.19
C SER A 28 11.43 5.85 5.53
N ALA A 29 10.67 5.46 6.56
CA ALA A 29 11.20 5.17 7.90
C ALA A 29 12.24 4.04 7.90
N PHE A 30 12.08 3.06 7.01
CA PHE A 30 13.01 1.94 6.83
C PHE A 30 14.09 2.21 5.77
N LYS A 31 14.12 3.40 5.16
CA LYS A 31 15.03 3.77 4.07
C LYS A 31 14.98 2.76 2.91
N LYS A 32 13.78 2.30 2.55
CA LYS A 32 13.51 1.39 1.44
C LYS A 32 12.76 2.12 0.32
N LYS A 33 12.95 1.67 -0.92
CA LYS A 33 12.14 2.11 -2.05
C LYS A 33 10.77 1.40 -1.99
N LEU A 34 9.70 2.18 -2.12
CA LEU A 34 8.37 1.62 -2.37
C LEU A 34 8.30 1.21 -3.84
N VAL A 35 7.94 -0.04 -4.11
CA VAL A 35 7.84 -0.60 -5.46
C VAL A 35 6.49 -1.27 -5.66
N LEU A 36 6.02 -1.27 -6.90
CA LEU A 36 4.79 -1.95 -7.27
C LEU A 36 5.00 -3.47 -7.24
N ASN A 37 4.21 -4.17 -6.44
CA ASN A 37 4.17 -5.63 -6.45
C ASN A 37 3.23 -6.10 -7.57
N LYS A 38 3.78 -6.80 -8.56
CA LYS A 38 3.03 -7.31 -9.72
C LYS A 38 1.92 -8.30 -9.34
N ILE A 39 2.17 -9.17 -8.36
CA ILE A 39 1.17 -10.14 -7.90
C ILE A 39 0.00 -9.43 -7.22
N ALA A 40 0.30 -8.47 -6.33
CA ALA A 40 -0.73 -7.68 -5.67
C ALA A 40 -1.56 -6.86 -6.67
N LYS A 41 -0.91 -6.28 -7.70
CA LYS A 41 -1.60 -5.57 -8.78
C LYS A 41 -2.53 -6.50 -9.57
N ASN A 42 -2.06 -7.67 -9.99
CA ASN A 42 -2.90 -8.64 -10.72
C ASN A 42 -4.11 -9.09 -9.89
N LEU A 43 -3.94 -9.31 -8.58
CA LEU A 43 -5.05 -9.65 -7.69
C LEU A 43 -6.10 -8.53 -7.65
N LEU A 44 -5.63 -7.27 -7.57
CA LEU A 44 -6.51 -6.10 -7.58
C LEU A 44 -7.23 -5.96 -8.93
N GLU A 45 -6.52 -6.13 -10.05
CA GLU A 45 -7.07 -6.13 -11.40
C GLU A 45 -8.16 -7.19 -11.59
N ASN A 46 -7.89 -8.44 -11.18
CA ASN A 46 -8.87 -9.51 -11.26
C ASN A 46 -10.11 -9.23 -10.41
N TYR A 47 -9.94 -8.65 -9.22
CA TYR A 47 -11.05 -8.27 -8.35
C TYR A 47 -11.94 -7.22 -9.01
N TYR A 48 -11.36 -6.16 -9.58
CA TYR A 48 -12.12 -5.09 -10.22
C TYR A 48 -12.65 -5.44 -11.62
N ASN A 49 -12.03 -6.36 -12.35
CA ASN A 49 -12.55 -6.83 -13.64
C ASN A 49 -13.94 -7.48 -13.52
N ASN A 50 -14.25 -8.04 -12.36
CA ASN A 50 -15.57 -8.59 -12.06
C ASN A 50 -16.55 -7.54 -11.49
N SER A 51 -16.17 -6.26 -11.53
CA SER A 51 -16.95 -5.14 -11.01
C SER A 51 -17.15 -4.07 -12.10
N ASN A 52 -18.22 -3.26 -12.00
CA ASN A 52 -18.43 -2.11 -12.88
C ASN A 52 -17.50 -0.91 -12.58
N ILE A 53 -16.44 -1.13 -11.79
CA ILE A 53 -15.50 -0.09 -11.36
C ILE A 53 -14.20 -0.25 -12.14
N LYS A 54 -13.85 0.78 -12.90
CA LYS A 54 -12.59 0.81 -13.65
C LYS A 54 -11.45 1.17 -12.70
N LEU A 55 -10.37 0.38 -12.74
CA LEU A 55 -9.14 0.72 -12.03
C LEU A 55 -8.52 2.01 -12.57
N ASN A 56 -8.08 2.87 -11.65
CA ASN A 56 -7.34 4.06 -12.01
C ASN A 56 -6.00 3.68 -12.65
N SER A 57 -5.66 4.36 -13.73
CA SER A 57 -4.34 4.27 -14.34
C SER A 57 -3.33 4.99 -13.44
N LYS A 58 -2.54 4.24 -12.68
CA LYS A 58 -1.36 4.74 -11.97
C LYS A 58 -0.11 4.10 -12.57
#